data_AF-A0A945DF77-F1
#
_entry.id   AF-A0A945DF77-F1
#
_cell.length_a   1.000
_cell.length_b   1.000
_cell.length_c   1.000
_cell.angle_alpha   90.00
_cell.angle_beta   90.00
_cell.angle_gamma   90.00
#
_symmetry.space_group_name_H-M   'P 1'
#
loop_
_entity.id
_entity.type
_entity.pdbx_description
1 polymer ?
#
loop_
_entity_poly.entity_id
_entity_poly.type
_entity_poly.pdbx_seq_one_letter_code
_entity_poly.pdbx_strand_id
1 'polypeptide(L)' 'MNKIKNFKCECGGDVLKLDDGYECTMCKLKVYNKFMNYKLSDEQIQKLFYSDMIECNNIKLNDGYIINAQIYSSS' A
#
# COMPACT_ATOMS: atom_id res chain seq x y z
N MET A 1 20.24 -10.42 0.47
CA MET A 1 19.64 -9.16 0.97
C MET A 1 18.73 -8.62 -0.12
N ASN A 2 17.41 -8.72 0.07
CA ASN A 2 16.44 -8.26 -0.93
C ASN A 2 16.44 -6.72 -0.98
N LYS A 3 16.78 -6.16 -2.14
CA LYS A 3 16.77 -4.72 -2.40
C LYS A 3 15.35 -4.20 -2.23
N ILE A 4 15.05 -3.57 -1.11
CA ILE A 4 13.88 -2.71 -0.99
C ILE A 4 14.18 -1.52 -1.91
N LYS A 5 13.32 -1.24 -2.90
CA LYS A 5 13.37 0.04 -3.60
C LYS A 5 13.17 1.11 -2.53
N ASN A 6 14.23 1.84 -2.19
CA ASN A 6 14.11 3.04 -1.37
C ASN A 6 13.27 4.04 -2.17
N PHE A 7 12.00 4.20 -1.79
CA PHE A 7 11.17 5.30 -2.26
C PHE A 7 10.76 6.15 -1.05
N LYS A 8 10.41 7.41 -1.32
CA LYS A 8 10.04 8.39 -0.30
C LYS A 8 8.53 8.53 -0.27
N CYS A 9 8.00 8.93 0.88
CA CYS A 9 6.64 9.44 0.98
C CYS A 9 6.56 10.84 0.37
N GLU A 10 5.37 11.25 -0.05
CA GLU A 10 5.08 12.61 -0.53
C GLU A 10 5.55 13.70 0.45
N CYS A 11 5.45 13.44 1.76
CA CYS A 11 5.94 14.35 2.79
C CYS A 11 7.47 14.50 2.86
N GLY A 12 8.22 13.77 2.02
CA GLY A 12 9.69 13.76 1.97
C GLY A 12 10.36 12.71 2.87
N GLY A 13 9.61 12.09 3.77
CA GLY A 13 10.10 11.08 4.70
C GLY A 13 10.44 9.74 4.03
N ASP A 14 11.40 9.03 4.60
CA ASP A 14 11.76 7.70 4.14
C ASP A 14 10.68 6.67 4.51
N VAL A 15 10.46 5.70 3.63
CA VAL A 15 9.50 4.62 3.88
C VAL A 15 10.25 3.37 4.33
N LEU A 16 9.91 2.91 5.54
CA LEU A 16 10.46 1.69 6.12
C LEU A 16 9.52 0.51 5.86
N LYS A 17 10.11 -0.65 5.57
CA LYS A 17 9.36 -1.90 5.49
C LYS A 17 9.19 -2.50 6.88
N LEU A 18 7.96 -2.86 7.20
CA LEU A 18 7.54 -3.59 8.39
C LEU A 18 7.12 -5.02 8.00
N ASP A 19 6.81 -5.85 8.99
CA ASP A 19 6.38 -7.23 8.76
C ASP A 19 5.04 -7.29 7.99
N ASP A 20 4.13 -6.36 8.28
CA ASP A 20 2.76 -6.31 7.73
C ASP A 20 2.55 -5.21 6.68
N GLY A 21 3.59 -4.46 6.34
CA GLY A 21 3.44 -3.30 5.45
C GLY A 21 4.63 -2.37 5.44
N TYR A 22 4.34 -1.08 5.35
CA TYR A 22 5.29 -0.01 5.19
C TYR A 22 4.83 1.21 5.99
N GLU A 23 5.76 1.98 6.53
CA GLU A 23 5.48 3.19 7.30
C GLU A 23 6.43 4.33 6.90
N CYS A 24 5.90 5.55 6.76
CA CYS A 24 6.72 6.73 6.61
C CYS A 24 7.28 7.19 7.96
N THR A 25 8.58 7.45 8.02
CA THR A 25 9.26 7.90 9.24
C THR A 25 8.81 9.27 9.74
N MET A 26 8.38 10.16 8.83
CA MET A 26 8.00 11.55 9.12
C MET A 26 6.50 11.71 9.42
N CYS A 27 5.62 11.45 8.44
CA CYS A 27 4.17 11.67 8.62
C CYS A 27 3.43 10.49 9.25
N LYS A 28 4.11 9.37 9.52
CA LYS A 28 3.52 8.15 10.11
C LYS A 28 2.41 7.49 9.29
N LEU A 29 2.25 7.87 8.02
CA LEU A 29 1.38 7.15 7.10
C LEU A 29 1.80 5.68 7.02
N LYS A 30 0.86 4.77 7.25
CA LYS A 30 1.06 3.32 7.19
C LYS A 30 0.27 2.72 6.03
N VAL A 31 0.94 1.92 5.20
CA VAL A 31 0.34 1.17 4.08
C VAL A 31 0.60 -0.31 4.30
N TYR A 32 -0.46 -1.10 4.45
CA TYR A 32 -0.38 -2.55 4.61
C TYR A 32 0.00 -3.23 3.29
N ASN A 33 0.65 -4.39 3.37
CA ASN A 33 1.03 -5.18 2.17
C ASN A 33 -0.16 -5.92 1.52
N LYS A 34 -1.35 -5.86 2.13
CA LYS A 34 -2.55 -6.59 1.73
C LYS A 34 -3.80 -5.78 2.05
N PHE A 35 -4.77 -5.83 1.16
CA PHE A 35 -6.15 -5.38 1.37
C PHE A 35 -7.09 -6.58 1.25
N MET A 36 -7.73 -6.99 2.34
CA MET A 36 -8.53 -8.22 2.41
C MET A 36 -7.74 -9.46 1.94
N ASN A 37 -8.12 -10.05 0.79
CA ASN A 37 -7.44 -11.18 0.15
C ASN A 37 -6.50 -10.77 -0.99
N TYR A 38 -6.40 -9.48 -1.27
CA TYR A 38 -5.61 -8.93 -2.35
C TYR A 38 -4.25 -8.45 -1.84
N LYS A 39 -3.16 -9.00 -2.39
CA LYS A 39 -1.79 -8.57 -2.07
C LYS A 39 -1.42 -7.37 -2.92
N LEU A 40 -1.00 -6.27 -2.29
CA LEU A 40 -0.55 -5.08 -3.00
C LEU A 40 0.84 -5.29 -3.59
N SER A 41 1.05 -4.82 -4.81
CA SER A 41 2.39 -4.75 -5.41
C SER A 41 3.19 -3.59 -4.83
N ASP A 42 4.52 -3.65 -4.93
CA ASP A 42 5.38 -2.55 -4.48
C ASP A 42 5.06 -1.23 -5.22
N GLU A 43 4.62 -1.28 -6.48
CA GLU A 43 4.18 -0.10 -7.23
C GLU A 43 2.87 0.49 -6.66
N GLN A 44 1.89 -0.36 -6.32
CA GLN A 44 0.65 0.07 -5.69
C GLN A 44 0.90 0.71 -4.32
N ILE A 45 1.77 0.10 -3.53
CA ILE A 45 2.20 0.66 -2.24
C ILE A 45 2.86 2.02 -2.45
N GLN A 46 3.77 2.12 -3.43
CA GLN A 46 4.44 3.39 -3.74
C GLN A 46 3.42 4.47 -4.09
N LYS A 47 2.43 4.20 -4.96
CA LYS A 47 1.34 5.14 -5.29
C LYS A 47 0.61 5.64 -4.05
N LEU A 48 0.26 4.74 -3.14
CA LEU A 48 -0.40 5.12 -1.88
C LEU A 48 0.46 6.04 -0.99
N PHE A 49 1.78 6.06 -1.12
CA PHE A 49 2.64 7.01 -0.41
C PHE A 49 2.77 8.38 -1.09
N TYR A 50 2.27 8.52 -2.32
CA TYR A 50 2.23 9.76 -3.11
C TYR A 50 0.80 10.33 -3.22
N SER A 51 -0.09 9.97 -2.28
CA SER A 51 -1.52 10.33 -2.27
C SER A 51 -2.27 9.97 -3.55
N ASP A 52 -1.76 9.02 -4.34
CA ASP A 52 -2.44 8.48 -5.50
C ASP A 52 -3.51 7.46 -5.08
N MET A 53 -4.41 7.18 -6.02
CA MET A 53 -5.40 6.11 -5.93
C MET A 53 -4.86 4.84 -6.58
N ILE A 54 -5.20 3.68 -6.01
CA ILE A 54 -5.03 2.39 -6.69
C ILE A 54 -6.37 1.70 -6.92
N GLU A 55 -6.49 1.07 -8.08
CA GLU A 55 -7.61 0.20 -8.41
C GLU A 55 -7.23 -1.26 -8.14
N CYS A 56 -8.09 -1.96 -7.42
CA CYS A 56 -7.96 -3.37 -7.12
C CYS A 56 -9.19 -4.09 -7.68
N ASN A 57 -9.00 -4.83 -8.78
CA ASN A 57 -10.07 -5.51 -9.48
C ASN A 57 -10.14 -6.99 -9.12
N ASN A 58 -11.35 -7.56 -9.19
CA ASN A 58 -11.63 -8.98 -8.98
C ASN A 58 -11.16 -9.53 -7.61
N ILE A 59 -11.33 -8.74 -6.55
CA ILE A 59 -11.01 -9.18 -5.19
C ILE A 59 -12.07 -10.20 -4.76
N LYS A 60 -11.64 -11.43 -4.49
CA LYS A 60 -12.50 -12.49 -3.95
C LYS A 60 -12.61 -12.39 -2.43
N LEU A 61 -13.83 -12.22 -1.94
CA LEU A 61 -14.17 -12.25 -0.52
C LEU A 61 -14.32 -13.69 -0.01
N ASN A 62 -14.36 -13.85 1.31
CA ASN A 62 -14.37 -15.18 1.95
C ASN A 62 -15.65 -15.98 1.67
N ASP A 63 -16.76 -15.30 1.41
CA ASP A 63 -18.08 -15.86 1.04
C ASP A 63 -18.23 -16.08 -0.47
N GLY A 64 -17.20 -15.76 -1.26
CA GLY A 64 -17.17 -16.00 -2.70
C GLY A 64 -17.59 -14.82 -3.56
N TYR A 65 -18.02 -13.69 -2.98
CA TYR A 65 -18.29 -12.48 -3.78
C TYR A 65 -17.01 -11.94 -4.41
N ILE A 66 -17.17 -11.31 -5.57
CA ILE A 66 -16.10 -10.64 -6.30
C ILE A 66 -16.42 -9.15 -6.29
N ILE A 67 -15.47 -8.34 -5.83
CA ILE A 67 -15.59 -6.88 -5.79
C ILE A 67 -14.44 -6.21 -6.54
N ASN A 68 -14.70 -4.98 -6.97
CA ASN A 68 -13.65 -4.03 -7.37
C ASN A 68 -13.60 -2.93 -6.30
N ALA A 69 -12.40 -2.43 -6.00
CA ALA A 69 -12.19 -1.42 -4.98
C ALA A 69 -11.20 -0.35 -5.47
N GLN A 70 -11.44 0.88 -5.02
CA GLN A 70 -10.48 1.98 -5.12
C GLN A 70 -9.96 2.28 -3.71
N ILE A 71 -8.64 2.34 -3.57
CA ILE A 71 -7.98 2.58 -2.29
C ILE A 71 -7.23 3.90 -2.37
N TYR A 72 -7.40 4.73 -1.35
CA TYR A 72 -6.74 6.02 -1.17
C TYR A 72 -6.03 6.00 0.19
N SER A 73 -4.88 6.63 0.26
CA SER A 73 -4.28 6.99 1.54
C SER A 73 -4.83 8.34 2.00
N SER A 74 -5.10 8.47 3.29
CA SER A 74 -5.33 9.77 3.93
C SER A 74 -4.23 9.99 4.95
N SER A 75 -3.63 11.17 4.90
CA SER A 75 -2.78 11.67 5.99
C SER A 75 -3.61 12.26 7.11
#